data_AF-A0A8T9CK81-F1
#
_entry.id   AF-A0A8T9CK81-F1
#
_cell.length_a   1.000
_cell.length_b   1.000
_cell.length_c   1.000
_cell.angle_alpha   90.00
_cell.angle_beta   90.00
_cell.angle_gamma   90.00
#
_symmetry.space_group_name_H-M   'P 1'
#
loop_
_entity.id
_entity.type
_entity.pdbx_description
1 polymer ?
#
loop_
_entity_poly.entity_id
_entity_poly.type
_entity_poly.pdbx_seq_one_letter_code
_entity_poly.pdbx_strand_id
1 'polypeptide(L)'
;IYCDPNTSEPSRLNALDIGSSLKEIFTASLRSDLVNKHSEYAAKGDEPRHAASLQFFEKLGLLTLLNESEQHAVFYRAIERLWNVHNGTNNFYNEPPFAERLLELSLHGAVPETAQEQFVQVVVCCNIGNGYGVCWAAATSYEQLIRNFSPREIATMIRLASNNDNSLGRRVNALPSCRARFKATLALIDPASIPSGVKAAYDHFIK
;
A
#
# COMPACT_ATOMS: atom_id res chain seq x y z
N ILE A 1 -9.01 13.89 -22.84
CA ILE A 1 -9.44 14.90 -21.82
C ILE A 1 -8.57 14.77 -20.57
N TYR A 2 -8.69 13.70 -19.77
CA TYR A 2 -7.89 13.57 -18.54
C TYR A 2 -6.37 13.64 -18.78
N CYS A 3 -5.86 12.87 -19.74
CA CYS A 3 -4.43 12.82 -20.02
C CYS A 3 -3.93 13.98 -20.89
N ASP A 4 -4.77 14.95 -21.27
CA ASP A 4 -4.35 16.02 -22.17
C ASP A 4 -3.84 17.24 -21.38
N PRO A 5 -2.54 17.62 -21.49
CA PRO A 5 -1.97 18.72 -20.70
C PRO A 5 -2.58 20.08 -21.02
N ASN A 6 -3.13 20.25 -22.22
CA ASN A 6 -3.74 21.51 -22.66
C ASN A 6 -5.18 21.68 -22.14
N THR A 7 -5.77 20.63 -21.56
CA THR A 7 -7.13 20.68 -21.02
C THR A 7 -7.12 21.32 -19.63
N SER A 8 -8.11 22.16 -19.32
CA SER A 8 -8.22 22.81 -18.00
C SER A 8 -8.35 21.79 -16.85
N GLU A 9 -7.81 22.13 -15.68
CA GLU A 9 -7.88 21.27 -14.50
C GLU A 9 -9.32 20.85 -14.11
N PRO A 10 -10.33 21.76 -14.08
CA PRO A 10 -11.71 21.35 -13.82
C PRO A 10 -12.23 20.32 -14.83
N SER A 11 -11.87 20.46 -16.10
CA SER A 11 -12.29 19.50 -17.14
C SER A 11 -11.65 18.13 -16.96
N ARG A 12 -10.39 18.07 -16.49
CA ARG A 12 -9.73 16.80 -16.16
C ARG A 12 -10.38 16.15 -14.94
N LEU A 13 -10.66 16.91 -13.88
CA LEU A 13 -11.33 16.38 -12.70
C LEU A 13 -12.74 15.87 -13.02
N ASN A 14 -13.53 16.62 -13.80
CA ASN A 14 -14.84 16.16 -14.27
C ASN A 14 -14.74 14.85 -15.07
N ALA A 15 -13.73 14.71 -15.94
CA ALA A 15 -13.52 13.47 -16.70
C ALA A 15 -13.19 12.28 -15.79
N LEU A 16 -12.44 12.51 -14.71
CA LEU A 16 -12.15 11.50 -13.71
C LEU A 16 -13.41 11.08 -12.94
N ASP A 17 -14.23 12.03 -12.50
CA ASP A 17 -15.45 11.77 -11.73
C ASP A 17 -16.47 10.96 -12.55
N ILE A 18 -16.62 11.33 -13.83
CA ILE A 18 -17.43 10.57 -14.79
C ILE A 18 -16.84 9.16 -14.97
N GLY A 19 -15.52 9.05 -15.16
CA GLY A 19 -14.85 7.76 -15.28
C GLY A 19 -15.05 6.86 -14.06
N SER A 20 -14.95 7.42 -12.85
CA SER A 20 -15.14 6.71 -11.58
C SER A 20 -16.57 6.20 -11.43
N SER A 21 -17.55 7.01 -11.83
CA SER A 21 -18.97 6.64 -11.78
C SER A 21 -19.35 5.54 -12.77
N LEU A 22 -18.61 5.41 -13.88
CA LEU A 22 -18.90 4.45 -14.95
C LEU A 22 -17.97 3.23 -14.95
N LYS A 23 -16.99 3.15 -14.04
CA LYS A 23 -15.96 2.09 -14.08
C LYS A 23 -16.53 0.66 -14.01
N GLU A 24 -17.66 0.48 -13.32
CA GLU A 24 -18.30 -0.84 -13.16
C GLU A 24 -18.92 -1.35 -14.46
N ILE A 25 -19.31 -0.45 -15.37
CA ILE A 25 -19.90 -0.80 -16.67
C ILE A 25 -18.85 -0.88 -17.80
N PHE A 26 -17.56 -0.74 -17.48
CA PHE A 26 -16.50 -0.82 -18.50
C PHE A 26 -16.44 -2.22 -19.11
N THR A 27 -16.71 -2.30 -20.41
CA THR A 27 -16.58 -3.53 -21.19
C THR A 27 -15.12 -3.95 -21.33
N ALA A 28 -14.89 -5.23 -21.64
CA ALA A 28 -13.55 -5.74 -21.93
C ALA A 28 -12.87 -4.98 -23.09
N SER A 29 -13.64 -4.58 -24.12
CA SER A 29 -13.12 -3.76 -25.22
C SER A 29 -12.64 -2.40 -24.75
N LEU A 30 -13.43 -1.69 -23.94
CA LEU A 30 -13.06 -0.38 -23.41
C LEU A 30 -11.81 -0.47 -22.52
N ARG A 31 -11.71 -1.50 -21.68
CA ARG A 31 -10.51 -1.74 -20.86
C ARG A 31 -9.28 -1.97 -21.75
N SER A 32 -9.42 -2.78 -22.80
CA SER A 32 -8.34 -2.99 -23.77
C SER A 32 -7.93 -1.69 -24.45
N ASP A 33 -8.88 -0.85 -24.86
CA ASP A 33 -8.59 0.43 -25.52
C ASP A 33 -7.87 1.40 -24.59
N LEU A 34 -8.25 1.44 -23.31
CA LEU A 34 -7.56 2.24 -22.29
C LEU A 34 -6.09 1.79 -22.12
N VAL A 35 -5.86 0.48 -22.01
CA VAL A 35 -4.50 -0.08 -21.92
C VAL A 35 -3.70 0.21 -23.17
N ASN A 36 -4.29 0.03 -24.37
CA ASN A 36 -3.63 0.35 -25.63
C ASN A 36 -3.21 1.83 -25.70
N LYS A 37 -4.09 2.75 -25.28
CA LYS A 37 -3.77 4.19 -25.26
C LYS A 37 -2.66 4.52 -24.27
N HIS A 38 -2.66 3.89 -23.11
CA HIS A 38 -1.59 4.03 -22.13
C HIS A 38 -0.23 3.59 -22.69
N SER A 39 -0.18 2.40 -23.30
CA SER A 39 1.04 1.88 -23.94
C SER A 39 1.48 2.74 -25.13
N GLU A 40 0.54 3.30 -25.90
CA GLU A 40 0.87 4.25 -26.98
C GLU A 40 1.59 5.52 -26.45
N TYR A 41 1.19 6.05 -25.29
CA TYR A 41 1.85 7.22 -24.70
C TYR A 41 3.31 6.90 -24.32
N ALA A 42 3.55 5.74 -23.70
CA ALA A 42 4.89 5.27 -23.39
C ALA A 42 5.73 5.07 -24.66
N ALA A 43 5.18 4.40 -25.68
CA ALA A 43 5.89 4.12 -26.94
C ALA A 43 6.27 5.40 -27.71
N LYS A 44 5.49 6.48 -27.56
CA LYS A 44 5.74 7.79 -28.17
C LYS A 44 6.69 8.68 -27.34
N GLY A 45 7.07 8.25 -26.12
CA GLY A 45 7.84 9.08 -25.19
C GLY A 45 7.06 10.29 -24.65
N ASP A 46 5.73 10.24 -24.68
CA ASP A 46 4.85 11.31 -24.18
C ASP A 46 4.70 11.17 -22.65
N GLU A 47 5.79 11.45 -21.93
CA GLU A 47 5.89 11.33 -20.47
C GLU A 47 4.76 12.04 -19.70
N PRO A 48 4.36 13.29 -20.04
CA PRO A 48 3.25 13.95 -19.34
C PRO A 48 1.94 13.18 -19.46
N ARG A 49 1.62 12.67 -20.66
CA ARG A 49 0.38 11.91 -20.88
C ARG A 49 0.45 10.51 -20.30
N HIS A 50 1.62 9.86 -20.37
CA HIS A 50 1.83 8.56 -19.75
C HIS A 50 1.68 8.66 -18.22
N ALA A 51 2.33 9.62 -17.58
CA ALA A 51 2.20 9.86 -16.14
C ALA A 51 0.75 10.20 -15.75
N ALA A 52 0.05 11.04 -16.53
CA ALA A 52 -1.37 11.32 -16.28
C ALA A 52 -2.22 10.06 -16.44
N SER A 53 -2.00 9.26 -17.49
CA SER A 53 -2.75 8.01 -17.67
C SER A 53 -2.50 7.01 -16.54
N LEU A 54 -1.28 6.91 -16.03
CA LEU A 54 -0.98 6.07 -14.85
C LEU A 54 -1.81 6.51 -13.63
N GLN A 55 -1.86 7.82 -13.35
CA GLN A 55 -2.71 8.37 -12.27
C GLN A 55 -4.20 8.10 -12.51
N PHE A 56 -4.65 8.06 -13.77
CA PHE A 56 -6.03 7.74 -14.11
C PHE A 56 -6.37 6.29 -13.73
N PHE A 57 -5.53 5.31 -14.13
CA PHE A 57 -5.70 3.92 -13.70
C PHE A 57 -5.64 3.77 -12.18
N GLU A 58 -4.73 4.52 -11.53
CA GLU A 58 -4.58 4.56 -10.08
C GLU A 58 -5.87 4.98 -9.37
N LYS A 59 -6.46 6.10 -9.79
CA LYS A 59 -7.67 6.67 -9.16
C LYS A 59 -8.95 5.91 -9.50
N LEU A 60 -8.98 5.20 -10.63
CA LEU A 60 -10.11 4.33 -10.96
C LEU A 60 -10.05 2.97 -10.24
N GLY A 61 -8.92 2.62 -9.60
CA GLY A 61 -8.69 1.30 -9.02
C GLY A 61 -8.51 0.23 -10.09
N LEU A 62 -7.93 0.59 -11.23
CA LEU A 62 -7.74 -0.27 -12.40
C LEU A 62 -6.26 -0.59 -12.66
N LEU A 63 -5.39 -0.42 -11.66
CA LEU A 63 -3.96 -0.70 -11.76
C LEU A 63 -3.65 -2.14 -12.17
N THR A 64 -4.53 -3.09 -11.81
CA THR A 64 -4.39 -4.50 -12.18
C THR A 64 -4.44 -4.75 -13.68
N LEU A 65 -4.91 -3.78 -14.49
CA LEU A 65 -4.87 -3.83 -15.95
C LEU A 65 -3.49 -3.47 -16.53
N LEU A 66 -2.61 -2.88 -15.72
CA LEU A 66 -1.26 -2.49 -16.13
C LEU A 66 -0.25 -3.62 -15.88
N ASN A 67 0.97 -3.47 -16.39
CA ASN A 67 2.02 -4.45 -16.16
C ASN A 67 2.52 -4.43 -14.70
N GLU A 68 3.18 -5.52 -14.29
CA GLU A 68 3.66 -5.67 -12.90
C GLU A 68 4.70 -4.61 -12.51
N SER A 69 5.52 -4.13 -13.46
CA SER A 69 6.52 -3.09 -13.20
C SER A 69 5.88 -1.75 -12.84
N GLU A 70 4.80 -1.36 -13.51
CA GLU A 70 4.06 -0.13 -13.24
C GLU A 70 3.29 -0.25 -11.92
N GLN A 71 2.67 -1.40 -11.68
CA GLN A 71 2.04 -1.71 -10.39
C GLN A 71 3.07 -1.60 -9.24
N HIS A 72 4.23 -2.23 -9.40
CA HIS A 72 5.33 -2.14 -8.43
C HIS A 72 5.74 -0.69 -8.18
N ALA A 73 5.96 0.09 -9.23
CA ALA A 73 6.38 1.49 -9.10
C ALA A 73 5.37 2.34 -8.32
N VAL A 74 4.06 2.11 -8.52
CA VAL A 74 3.00 2.79 -7.76
C VAL A 74 3.03 2.39 -6.29
N PHE A 75 3.03 1.09 -5.99
CA PHE A 75 3.08 0.60 -4.61
C PHE A 75 4.36 1.06 -3.90
N TYR A 76 5.52 0.88 -4.52
CA TYR A 76 6.82 1.28 -3.99
C TYR A 76 6.84 2.77 -3.60
N ARG A 77 6.38 3.66 -4.49
CA ARG A 77 6.31 5.10 -4.21
C ARG A 77 5.36 5.42 -3.05
N ALA A 78 4.21 4.77 -2.96
CA ALA A 78 3.27 4.97 -1.87
C ALA A 78 3.88 4.55 -0.52
N ILE A 79 4.53 3.37 -0.49
CA ILE A 79 5.20 2.82 0.68
C ILE A 79 6.37 3.72 1.12
N GLU A 80 7.21 4.16 0.18
CA GLU A 80 8.35 5.04 0.46
C GLU A 80 7.90 6.40 1.01
N ARG A 81 6.86 7.00 0.42
CA ARG A 81 6.30 8.27 0.92
C ARG A 81 5.76 8.11 2.33
N LEU A 82 5.01 7.04 2.60
CA LEU A 82 4.51 6.76 3.94
C LEU A 82 5.66 6.61 4.94
N TRP A 83 6.69 5.85 4.56
CA TRP A 83 7.86 5.64 5.42
C TRP A 83 8.61 6.94 5.71
N ASN A 84 8.79 7.80 4.71
CA ASN A 84 9.44 9.09 4.88
C ASN A 84 8.65 10.00 5.83
N VAL A 85 7.32 10.04 5.70
CA VAL A 85 6.44 10.84 6.57
C VAL A 85 6.47 10.30 8.00
N HIS A 86 6.44 8.99 8.18
CA HIS A 86 6.49 8.35 9.49
C HIS A 86 7.79 8.69 10.26
N ASN A 87 8.91 8.83 9.55
CA ASN A 87 10.21 9.19 10.14
C ASN A 87 10.49 10.71 10.12
N GLY A 88 9.60 11.51 9.55
CA GLY A 88 9.73 12.96 9.47
C GLY A 88 9.26 13.68 10.73
N THR A 89 9.53 14.99 10.79
CA THR A 89 9.00 15.88 11.84
C THR A 89 7.48 16.01 11.69
N ASN A 90 6.74 16.04 12.82
CA ASN A 90 5.27 16.08 12.84
C ASN A 90 4.59 14.88 12.15
N ASN A 91 5.23 13.72 12.15
CA ASN A 91 4.71 12.47 11.59
C ASN A 91 3.26 12.19 11.99
N PHE A 92 2.90 12.32 13.27
CA PHE A 92 1.55 12.02 13.75
C PHE A 92 0.44 12.87 13.12
N TYR A 93 0.75 14.05 12.61
CA TYR A 93 -0.23 14.90 11.90
C TYR A 93 -0.29 14.56 10.41
N ASN A 94 0.86 14.23 9.82
CA ASN A 94 0.99 14.08 8.37
C ASN A 94 0.74 12.66 7.87
N GLU A 95 0.87 11.65 8.73
CA GLU A 95 0.77 10.23 8.38
C GLU A 95 -0.61 9.75 7.87
N PRO A 96 -1.77 10.22 8.42
CA PRO A 96 -3.10 9.72 8.03
C PRO A 96 -3.39 9.66 6.53
N PRO A 97 -3.21 10.74 5.73
CA PRO A 97 -3.52 10.70 4.30
C PRO A 97 -2.67 9.69 3.52
N PHE A 98 -1.43 9.41 3.96
CA PHE A 98 -0.58 8.41 3.29
C PHE A 98 -0.99 6.99 3.66
N ALA A 99 -1.42 6.77 4.91
CA ALA A 99 -1.94 5.49 5.35
C ALA A 99 -3.26 5.14 4.65
N GLU A 100 -4.18 6.09 4.55
CA GLU A 100 -5.44 5.95 3.80
C GLU A 100 -5.18 5.64 2.32
N ARG A 101 -4.22 6.35 1.71
CA ARG A 101 -3.85 6.09 0.31
C ARG A 101 -3.32 4.67 0.10
N LEU A 102 -2.46 4.20 1.00
CA LEU A 102 -1.89 2.87 0.89
C LEU A 102 -2.97 1.78 1.08
N LEU A 103 -3.92 2.01 1.99
CA LEU A 103 -5.09 1.15 2.16
C LEU A 103 -5.93 1.10 0.89
N GLU A 104 -6.28 2.25 0.30
CA GLU A 104 -7.04 2.32 -0.95
C GLU A 104 -6.38 1.51 -2.09
N LEU A 105 -5.06 1.66 -2.25
CA LEU A 105 -4.30 0.90 -3.26
C LEU A 105 -4.39 -0.62 -3.01
N SER A 106 -4.25 -1.06 -1.75
CA SER A 106 -4.32 -2.48 -1.40
C SER A 106 -5.71 -3.11 -1.59
N LEU A 107 -6.77 -2.30 -1.53
CA LEU A 107 -8.15 -2.77 -1.76
C LEU A 107 -8.46 -2.95 -3.24
N HIS A 108 -7.78 -2.21 -4.11
CA HIS A 108 -8.01 -2.23 -5.57
C HIS A 108 -7.08 -3.17 -6.33
N GLY A 109 -5.97 -3.58 -5.73
CA GLY A 109 -5.03 -4.50 -6.35
C GLY A 109 -4.19 -5.25 -5.31
N ALA A 110 -3.83 -6.49 -5.64
CA ALA A 110 -2.90 -7.24 -4.83
C ALA A 110 -1.52 -6.57 -4.85
N VAL A 111 -0.84 -6.52 -3.71
CA VAL A 111 0.51 -5.96 -3.63
C VAL A 111 1.47 -6.86 -4.43
N PRO A 112 2.22 -6.31 -5.40
CA PRO A 112 3.19 -7.07 -6.17
C PRO A 112 4.20 -7.76 -5.26
N GLU A 113 4.58 -8.99 -5.60
CA GLU A 113 5.52 -9.80 -4.81
C GLU A 113 6.82 -9.06 -4.47
N THR A 114 7.33 -8.31 -5.45
CA THR A 114 8.54 -7.49 -5.36
C THR A 114 8.45 -6.34 -4.36
N ALA A 115 7.25 -5.92 -3.96
CA ALA A 115 7.01 -4.84 -2.99
C ALA A 115 6.48 -5.34 -1.64
N GLN A 116 6.07 -6.62 -1.53
CA GLN A 116 5.41 -7.17 -0.35
C GLN A 116 6.25 -7.07 0.93
N GLU A 117 7.56 -7.33 0.86
CA GLU A 117 8.42 -7.28 2.06
C GLU A 117 8.47 -5.86 2.64
N GLN A 118 8.72 -4.87 1.79
CA GLN A 118 8.78 -3.47 2.19
C GLN A 118 7.41 -2.97 2.66
N PHE A 119 6.34 -3.36 1.96
CA PHE A 119 4.96 -3.06 2.33
C PHE A 119 4.65 -3.52 3.76
N VAL A 120 4.86 -4.81 4.04
CA VAL A 120 4.62 -5.39 5.36
C VAL A 120 5.48 -4.72 6.42
N GLN A 121 6.77 -4.51 6.14
CA GLN A 121 7.68 -3.86 7.09
C GLN A 121 7.20 -2.46 7.48
N VAL A 122 6.86 -1.63 6.48
CA VAL A 122 6.45 -0.23 6.70
C VAL A 122 5.12 -0.17 7.43
N VAL A 123 4.09 -0.88 6.98
CA VAL A 123 2.76 -0.88 7.61
C VAL A 123 2.85 -1.27 9.08
N VAL A 124 3.58 -2.34 9.39
CA VAL A 124 3.69 -2.84 10.76
C VAL A 124 4.56 -1.90 11.61
N CYS A 125 5.65 -1.36 11.07
CA CYS A 125 6.47 -0.37 11.77
C CYS A 125 5.69 0.91 12.10
N CYS A 126 4.83 1.37 11.19
CA CYS A 126 3.96 2.51 11.41
C CYS A 126 2.93 2.21 12.49
N ASN A 127 2.31 1.02 12.46
CA ASN A 127 1.30 0.60 13.43
C ASN A 127 1.86 0.46 14.87
N ILE A 128 3.09 -0.07 15.03
CA ILE A 128 3.71 -0.23 16.36
C ILE A 128 4.43 1.04 16.83
N GLY A 129 4.73 1.95 15.91
CA GLY A 129 5.47 3.19 16.16
C GLY A 129 6.97 2.98 16.34
N ASN A 130 7.63 3.97 16.94
CA ASN A 130 9.09 4.04 17.10
C ASN A 130 9.53 4.17 18.58
N GLY A 131 8.68 3.77 19.52
CA GLY A 131 8.92 3.88 20.96
C GLY A 131 8.37 5.16 21.61
N TYR A 132 8.17 6.24 20.84
CA TYR A 132 7.64 7.51 21.35
C TYR A 132 6.12 7.61 21.29
N GLY A 133 5.47 6.92 20.35
CA GLY A 133 4.03 7.03 20.12
C GLY A 133 3.60 6.35 18.84
N VAL A 134 2.31 6.46 18.52
CA VAL A 134 1.68 6.05 17.26
C VAL A 134 0.73 7.15 16.80
N CYS A 135 0.52 7.28 15.50
CA CYS A 135 -0.52 8.15 14.96
C CYS A 135 -1.89 7.48 15.15
N TRP A 136 -2.69 8.01 16.08
CA TRP A 136 -4.03 7.47 16.37
C TRP A 136 -4.99 7.66 15.19
N ALA A 137 -4.85 8.76 14.44
CA ALA A 137 -5.67 9.04 13.26
C ALA A 137 -5.39 8.06 12.11
N ALA A 138 -4.19 7.49 12.01
CA ALA A 138 -3.84 6.50 11.00
C ALA A 138 -4.04 5.04 11.47
N ALA A 139 -4.26 4.81 12.77
CA ALA A 139 -4.33 3.47 13.36
C ALA A 139 -5.40 2.60 12.69
N THR A 140 -6.61 3.15 12.46
CA THR A 140 -7.70 2.44 11.79
C THR A 140 -7.29 1.93 10.40
N SER A 141 -6.56 2.74 9.63
CA SER A 141 -6.10 2.36 8.29
C SER A 141 -5.09 1.22 8.34
N TYR A 142 -4.17 1.24 9.31
CA TYR A 142 -3.21 0.15 9.51
C TYR A 142 -3.85 -1.13 10.01
N GLU A 143 -4.80 -1.05 10.93
CA GLU A 143 -5.51 -2.23 11.40
C GLU A 143 -6.29 -2.90 10.26
N GLN A 144 -6.93 -2.12 9.39
CA GLN A 144 -7.62 -2.65 8.20
C GLN A 144 -6.63 -3.32 7.23
N LEU A 145 -5.49 -2.68 6.96
CA LEU A 145 -4.43 -3.27 6.14
C LEU A 145 -3.98 -4.62 6.70
N ILE A 146 -3.67 -4.67 8.00
CA ILE A 146 -3.13 -5.87 8.66
C ILE A 146 -4.16 -7.00 8.72
N ARG A 147 -5.44 -6.67 8.94
CA ARG A 147 -6.54 -7.66 8.90
C ARG A 147 -6.69 -8.29 7.51
N ASN A 148 -6.35 -7.55 6.45
CA ASN A 148 -6.43 -8.00 5.06
C ASN A 148 -5.13 -8.65 4.56
N PHE A 149 -4.12 -8.84 5.41
CA PHE A 149 -2.90 -9.52 4.98
C PHE A 149 -3.18 -10.94 4.52
N SER A 150 -2.62 -11.27 3.35
CA SER A 150 -2.56 -12.63 2.86
C SER A 150 -1.70 -13.52 3.78
N PRO A 151 -1.88 -14.85 3.73
CA PRO A 151 -1.02 -15.77 4.48
C PRO A 151 0.48 -15.56 4.22
N ARG A 152 0.83 -15.17 2.99
CA ARG A 152 2.22 -14.85 2.61
C ARG A 152 2.74 -13.61 3.35
N GLU A 153 1.95 -12.54 3.40
CA GLU A 153 2.27 -11.30 4.10
C GLU A 153 2.35 -11.50 5.62
N ILE A 154 1.44 -12.30 6.19
CA ILE A 154 1.48 -12.72 7.61
C ILE A 154 2.81 -13.43 7.91
N ALA A 155 3.20 -14.37 7.05
CA ALA A 155 4.47 -15.07 7.22
C ALA A 155 5.67 -14.12 7.11
N THR A 156 5.64 -13.16 6.18
CA THR A 156 6.68 -12.14 6.04
C THR A 156 6.76 -11.26 7.29
N MET A 157 5.62 -10.83 7.84
CA MET A 157 5.57 -10.02 9.06
C MET A 157 6.24 -10.73 10.23
N ILE A 158 5.91 -12.00 10.45
CA ILE A 158 6.47 -12.79 11.57
C ILE A 158 7.98 -12.99 11.36
N ARG A 159 8.41 -13.36 10.14
CA ARG A 159 9.84 -13.52 9.82
C ARG A 159 10.64 -12.23 10.06
N LEU A 160 10.11 -11.09 9.59
CA LEU A 160 10.76 -9.79 9.76
C LEU A 160 10.86 -9.40 11.25
N ALA A 161 9.82 -9.64 12.04
CA ALA A 161 9.84 -9.37 13.47
C ALA A 161 10.85 -10.25 14.24
N SER A 162 11.08 -11.48 13.78
CA SER A 162 12.06 -12.40 14.39
C SER A 162 13.53 -12.05 14.10
N ASN A 163 13.82 -11.21 13.09
CA ASN A 163 15.20 -10.86 12.72
C ASN A 163 15.50 -9.37 12.94
N ASN A 164 16.64 -9.08 13.57
CA ASN A 164 17.13 -7.71 13.83
C ASN A 164 17.81 -7.03 12.64
N ASP A 165 17.89 -7.66 11.48
CA ASP A 165 18.50 -7.06 10.28
C ASP A 165 17.63 -5.96 9.64
N ASN A 166 16.36 -5.87 10.03
CA ASN A 166 15.39 -4.90 9.50
C ASN A 166 14.86 -3.95 10.59
N SER A 167 14.12 -2.92 10.21
CA SER A 167 13.58 -1.93 11.16
C SER A 167 12.49 -2.50 12.07
N LEU A 168 11.70 -3.46 11.59
CA LEU A 168 10.62 -4.07 12.36
C LEU A 168 11.17 -4.90 13.51
N GLY A 169 12.04 -5.88 13.24
CA GLY A 169 12.61 -6.72 14.29
C GLY A 169 13.43 -5.93 15.30
N ARG A 170 14.22 -4.92 14.87
CA ARG A 170 14.92 -4.03 15.81
C ARG A 170 13.95 -3.34 16.78
N ARG A 171 12.83 -2.81 16.30
CA ARG A 171 11.82 -2.14 17.13
C ARG A 171 11.14 -3.13 18.08
N VAL A 172 10.71 -4.29 17.58
CA VAL A 172 10.00 -5.31 18.38
C VAL A 172 10.90 -5.92 19.47
N ASN A 173 12.17 -6.17 19.15
CA ASN A 173 13.09 -6.82 20.07
C ASN A 173 13.71 -5.84 21.06
N ALA A 174 14.00 -4.59 20.68
CA ALA A 174 14.63 -3.61 21.56
C ALA A 174 13.65 -2.80 22.42
N LEU A 175 12.43 -2.53 21.95
CA LEU A 175 11.50 -1.59 22.60
C LEU A 175 10.29 -2.33 23.21
N PRO A 176 10.08 -2.29 24.54
CA PRO A 176 8.95 -2.97 25.18
C PRO A 176 7.57 -2.49 24.69
N SER A 177 7.42 -1.20 24.41
CA SER A 177 6.17 -0.62 23.90
C SER A 177 5.83 -1.13 22.50
N CYS A 178 6.82 -1.22 21.61
CA CYS A 178 6.65 -1.80 20.28
C CYS A 178 6.34 -3.29 20.35
N ARG A 179 6.96 -4.04 21.26
CA ARG A 179 6.64 -5.46 21.49
C ARG A 179 5.18 -5.67 21.92
N ALA A 180 4.70 -4.86 22.87
CA ALA A 180 3.31 -4.93 23.33
C ALA A 180 2.32 -4.61 22.20
N ARG A 181 2.60 -3.57 21.40
CA ARG A 181 1.79 -3.21 20.24
C ARG A 181 1.86 -4.25 19.11
N PHE A 182 3.01 -4.88 18.91
CA PHE A 182 3.15 -5.97 17.94
C PHE A 182 2.32 -7.19 18.36
N LYS A 183 2.30 -7.53 19.65
CA LYS A 183 1.41 -8.56 20.20
C LYS A 183 -0.07 -8.22 19.96
N ALA A 184 -0.46 -6.97 20.17
CA ALA A 184 -1.81 -6.50 19.83
C ALA A 184 -2.10 -6.58 18.32
N THR A 185 -1.10 -6.27 17.48
CA THR A 185 -1.20 -6.38 16.02
C THR A 185 -1.41 -7.84 15.58
N LEU A 186 -0.68 -8.79 16.17
CA LEU A 186 -0.85 -10.22 15.90
C LEU A 186 -2.24 -10.73 16.30
N ALA A 187 -2.88 -10.12 17.30
CA ALA A 187 -4.24 -10.47 17.71
C ALA A 187 -5.33 -10.01 16.73
N LEU A 188 -4.99 -9.15 15.76
CA LEU A 188 -5.91 -8.73 14.69
C LEU A 188 -6.06 -9.81 13.59
N ILE A 189 -5.10 -10.73 13.51
CA ILE A 189 -5.02 -11.76 12.47
C ILE A 189 -5.73 -13.01 12.95
N ASP A 190 -6.50 -13.63 12.04
CA ASP A 190 -7.11 -14.93 12.29
C ASP A 190 -6.02 -16.01 12.46
N PRO A 191 -5.96 -16.72 13.61
CA PRO A 191 -5.01 -17.80 13.83
C PRO A 191 -5.05 -18.90 12.75
N ALA A 192 -6.18 -19.10 12.07
CA ALA A 192 -6.31 -20.07 10.98
C ALA A 192 -5.53 -19.66 9.71
N SER A 193 -5.29 -18.36 9.52
CA SER A 193 -4.57 -17.80 8.38
C SER A 193 -3.05 -17.82 8.55
N ILE A 194 -2.55 -18.26 9.70
CA ILE A 194 -1.11 -18.30 10.02
C ILE A 194 -0.47 -19.53 9.36
N PRO A 195 0.53 -19.35 8.48
CA PRO A 195 1.19 -20.49 7.86
C PRO A 195 1.99 -21.32 8.87
N SER A 196 1.96 -22.65 8.70
CA SER A 196 2.62 -23.61 9.59
C SER A 196 4.11 -23.31 9.79
N GLY A 197 4.82 -22.86 8.75
CA GLY A 197 6.25 -22.55 8.79
C GLY A 197 6.65 -21.42 9.74
N VAL A 198 5.71 -20.55 10.14
CA VAL A 198 5.97 -19.44 11.07
C VAL A 198 5.26 -19.60 12.42
N LYS A 199 4.54 -20.71 12.63
CA LYS A 199 3.70 -20.92 13.82
C LYS A 199 4.50 -20.93 15.12
N ALA A 200 5.68 -21.56 15.14
CA ALA A 200 6.53 -21.57 16.33
C ALA A 200 7.02 -20.17 16.73
N ALA A 201 7.35 -19.33 15.74
CA ALA A 201 7.74 -17.94 15.97
C ALA A 201 6.53 -17.08 16.42
N TYR A 202 5.36 -17.31 15.84
CA TYR A 202 4.11 -16.68 16.28
C TYR A 202 3.79 -16.99 17.75
N ASP A 203 3.85 -18.27 18.14
CA ASP A 203 3.59 -18.71 19.51
C ASP A 203 4.58 -18.09 20.51
N HIS A 204 5.82 -17.82 20.07
CA HIS A 204 6.81 -17.11 20.89
C HIS A 204 6.42 -15.65 21.17
N PHE A 205 5.86 -14.95 20.18
CA PHE A 205 5.42 -13.55 20.34
C PHE A 205 4.10 -13.39 21.12
N ILE A 206 3.23 -14.41 21.11
CA ILE A 206 1.95 -14.39 21.82
C ILE A 206 2.08 -14.79 23.30
N LYS A 207 3.14 -15.49 23.68
CA LYS A 207 3.46 -15.73 25.11
C LYS A 207 3.71 -14.42 25.85
#